data_AF-A0A326U8X4-F1
#
_entry.id   AF-A0A326U8X4-F1
#
_cell.length_a   1.000
_cell.length_b   1.000
_cell.length_c   1.000
_cell.angle_alpha   90.00
_cell.angle_beta   90.00
_cell.angle_gamma   90.00
#
_symmetry.space_group_name_H-M   'P 1'
#
loop_
_entity.id
_entity.type
_entity.pdbx_description
1 polymer ?
#
loop_
_entity_poly.entity_id
_entity_poly.type
_entity_poly.pdbx_seq_one_letter_code
_entity_poly.pdbx_strand_id
1 'polypeptide(L)'
;MGQKVHPIGFRLGVVKGWQSRWYAERNYKDVLAEDFAIRNIISKELSGASGARVDAAISRVEIERAAPKQVLVKINTAKPGIVIGRSGEKVEHLKRLLEAKTQKRVRIEIIEIRQPELDAYLVARTIADQLEKRVAFRRAMKQAVQKSMRAGAKGIKVIAGGRLGGAEIARTEKEVEGSVPLHTLRADIDYGLAEAHTTFGVIGVKVWIYRGDILSSKRREALTAGAGVAQPSAPRETGERRPERRRGEGGTRGQRPQGDRTRGGERPQGRRAPGERGPRQQGERSRPPRAPRGPRPQGERQPRAAQPSEVQQPQAQTPPPAEPKTQSEGTQSE
;
A
#
# COMPACT_ATOMS: atom_id res chain seq x y z
N MET A 1 -20.30 15.77 10.20
CA MET A 1 -19.13 16.59 10.58
C MET A 1 -17.87 15.73 10.57
N GLY A 2 -16.80 16.18 9.90
CA GLY A 2 -15.53 15.45 9.80
C GLY A 2 -14.60 15.74 10.98
N GLN A 3 -14.59 14.87 11.99
CA GLN A 3 -13.77 15.03 13.21
C GLN A 3 -12.32 14.52 13.05
N LYS A 4 -11.84 14.27 11.82
CA LYS A 4 -10.55 13.60 11.57
C LYS A 4 -9.66 14.46 10.68
N VAL A 5 -8.41 14.63 11.10
CA VAL A 5 -7.37 15.37 10.37
C VAL A 5 -6.83 14.54 9.20
N HIS A 6 -6.39 15.19 8.13
CA HIS A 6 -5.76 14.53 6.99
C HIS A 6 -4.43 13.85 7.41
N PRO A 7 -4.25 12.53 7.21
CA PRO A 7 -3.09 11.79 7.74
C PRO A 7 -1.74 12.28 7.24
N ILE A 8 -1.68 12.69 5.96
CA ILE A 8 -0.47 13.24 5.35
C ILE A 8 -0.20 14.62 5.93
N GLY A 9 -1.23 15.47 6.05
CA GLY A 9 -1.11 16.83 6.58
C GLY A 9 -0.62 16.85 8.02
N PHE A 10 -1.15 15.94 8.84
CA PHE A 10 -0.71 15.75 10.23
C PHE A 10 0.76 15.31 10.36
N ARG A 11 1.36 14.77 9.30
CA ARG A 11 2.74 14.23 9.29
C ARG A 11 3.71 15.04 8.45
N LEU A 12 3.26 16.15 7.85
CA LEU A 12 4.13 17.06 7.10
C LEU A 12 5.22 17.62 8.01
N GLY A 13 6.47 17.61 7.54
CA GLY A 13 7.63 18.12 8.28
C GLY A 13 8.24 17.14 9.29
N VAL A 14 7.54 16.07 9.67
CA VAL A 14 8.08 15.02 10.57
C VAL A 14 8.49 13.78 9.78
N VAL A 15 7.54 13.19 9.05
CA VAL A 15 7.73 11.94 8.31
C VAL A 15 7.49 12.13 6.81
N LYS A 16 6.52 12.98 6.44
CA LYS A 16 6.17 13.26 5.05
C LYS A 16 6.79 14.58 4.60
N GLY A 17 7.32 14.58 3.38
CA GLY A 17 7.79 15.78 2.69
C GLY A 17 6.69 16.50 1.90
N TRP A 18 7.07 17.63 1.30
CA TRP A 18 6.23 18.41 0.41
C TRP A 18 6.24 17.83 -1.00
N GLN A 19 5.09 17.92 -1.70
CA GLN A 19 5.00 17.51 -3.11
C GLN A 19 5.54 18.58 -4.07
N SER A 20 5.43 19.86 -3.72
CA SER A 20 6.05 20.95 -4.46
C SER A 20 7.19 21.53 -3.62
N ARG A 21 8.38 21.64 -4.20
CA ARG A 21 9.59 22.16 -3.54
C ARG A 21 10.13 23.33 -4.33
N TRP A 22 9.78 24.53 -3.89
CA TRP A 22 10.26 25.79 -4.44
C TRP A 22 10.03 26.93 -3.44
N TYR A 23 10.68 28.06 -3.67
CA TYR A 23 10.53 29.26 -2.85
C TYR A 23 10.30 30.47 -3.77
N ALA A 24 9.35 31.33 -3.41
CA ALA A 24 9.09 32.58 -4.10
C ALA A 24 8.52 33.59 -3.10
N GLU A 25 9.05 34.81 -3.09
CA GLU A 25 8.60 35.87 -2.17
C GLU A 25 7.39 36.63 -2.73
N ARG A 26 7.56 37.29 -3.88
CA ARG A 26 6.52 38.16 -4.45
C ARG A 26 5.55 37.44 -5.38
N ASN A 27 6.05 36.51 -6.19
CA ASN A 27 5.27 35.87 -7.26
C ASN A 27 4.66 34.52 -6.82
N TYR A 28 4.43 34.32 -5.52
CA TYR A 28 3.94 33.05 -4.98
C TYR A 28 2.59 32.64 -5.59
N LYS A 29 1.65 33.59 -5.73
CA LYS A 29 0.31 33.35 -6.25
C LYS A 29 0.35 32.79 -7.68
N ASP A 30 1.14 33.41 -8.54
CA ASP A 30 1.22 33.04 -9.96
C ASP A 30 1.92 31.69 -10.13
N VAL A 31 3.00 31.45 -9.37
CA VAL A 31 3.71 30.16 -9.38
C VAL A 31 2.83 29.03 -8.84
N LEU A 32 2.00 29.31 -7.83
CA LEU A 32 1.04 28.33 -7.31
C LEU A 32 -0.06 28.01 -8.34
N ALA A 33 -0.60 29.03 -9.02
CA ALA A 33 -1.58 28.83 -10.08
C ALA A 33 -1.00 28.02 -11.25
N GLU A 34 0.26 28.27 -11.59
CA GLU A 34 1.02 27.52 -12.57
C GLU A 34 1.16 26.04 -12.17
N ASP A 35 1.53 25.75 -10.91
CA ASP A 35 1.61 24.39 -10.37
C ASP A 35 0.27 23.63 -10.48
N PHE A 36 -0.86 24.27 -10.16
CA PHE A 36 -2.18 23.67 -10.34
C PHE A 36 -2.50 23.38 -11.80
N ALA A 37 -2.15 24.29 -12.71
CA ALA A 37 -2.35 24.08 -14.15
C ALA A 37 -1.52 22.89 -14.66
N ILE A 38 -0.25 22.78 -14.25
CA ILE A 38 0.63 21.65 -14.60
C ILE A 38 0.01 20.33 -14.13
N ARG A 39 -0.41 20.25 -12.87
CA ARG A 39 -1.04 19.03 -12.32
C ARG A 39 -2.31 18.65 -13.08
N ASN A 40 -3.15 19.63 -13.41
CA ASN A 40 -4.39 19.39 -14.15
C ASN A 40 -4.14 18.89 -15.58
N ILE A 41 -3.15 19.46 -16.28
CA ILE A 41 -2.78 19.02 -17.63
C ILE A 41 -2.27 17.58 -17.59
N ILE A 42 -1.33 17.28 -16.67
CA ILE A 42 -0.76 15.94 -16.53
C ILE A 42 -1.85 14.91 -16.22
N SER A 43 -2.75 15.23 -15.28
CA SER A 43 -3.87 14.35 -14.95
C SER A 43 -4.79 14.12 -16.15
N LYS A 44 -5.12 15.15 -16.95
CA LYS A 44 -5.99 15.01 -18.12
C LYS A 44 -5.36 14.18 -19.23
N GLU A 45 -4.11 14.47 -19.60
CA GLU A 45 -3.40 13.81 -20.71
C GLU A 45 -3.10 12.32 -20.44
N LEU A 46 -2.91 11.98 -19.17
CA LEU A 46 -2.47 10.64 -18.76
C LEU A 46 -3.60 9.76 -18.20
N SER A 47 -4.78 10.32 -17.90
CA SER A 47 -5.99 9.58 -17.49
C SER A 47 -6.88 9.14 -18.68
N GLY A 48 -6.30 8.98 -19.87
CA GLY A 48 -7.00 8.40 -21.02
C GLY A 48 -8.02 9.29 -21.74
N ALA A 49 -8.08 10.59 -21.44
CA ALA A 49 -9.04 11.52 -22.06
C ALA A 49 -8.82 11.70 -23.59
N SER A 50 -7.64 11.35 -24.11
CA SER A 50 -7.30 11.42 -25.55
C SER A 50 -7.66 10.15 -26.35
N GLY A 51 -8.60 9.32 -25.87
CA GLY A 51 -9.12 8.16 -26.61
C GLY A 51 -8.35 6.85 -26.38
N ALA A 52 -7.25 6.89 -25.65
CA ALA A 52 -6.52 5.69 -25.23
C ALA A 52 -7.13 5.14 -23.93
N ARG A 53 -7.77 3.96 -24.01
CA ARG A 53 -8.38 3.16 -22.91
C ARG A 53 -7.44 2.79 -21.75
N VAL A 54 -6.24 3.34 -21.66
CA VAL A 54 -5.19 2.88 -20.74
C VAL A 54 -4.73 4.02 -19.84
N ASP A 55 -5.23 4.00 -18.61
CA ASP A 55 -4.79 4.89 -17.54
C ASP A 55 -3.31 4.62 -17.20
N ALA A 56 -2.52 5.69 -17.18
CA ALA A 56 -1.11 5.64 -16.80
C ALA A 56 -0.89 5.42 -15.30
N ALA A 57 -1.95 5.28 -14.49
CA ALA A 57 -1.89 4.97 -13.06
C ALA A 57 -0.86 5.85 -12.32
N ILE A 58 -1.09 7.16 -12.35
CA ILE A 58 -0.24 8.15 -11.68
C ILE A 58 -0.63 8.19 -10.20
N SER A 59 0.35 8.12 -9.32
CA SER A 59 0.13 8.30 -7.88
C SER A 59 0.30 9.75 -7.46
N ARG A 60 1.43 10.34 -7.82
CA ARG A 60 1.83 11.69 -7.39
C ARG A 60 2.64 12.39 -8.47
N VAL A 61 2.53 13.70 -8.46
CA VAL A 61 3.33 14.61 -9.28
C VAL A 61 4.09 15.52 -8.33
N GLU A 62 5.41 15.41 -8.37
CA GLU A 62 6.32 16.23 -7.60
C GLU A 62 6.87 17.34 -8.50
N ILE A 63 6.84 18.58 -8.02
CA ILE A 63 7.28 19.75 -8.78
C ILE A 63 8.42 20.40 -8.02
N GLU A 64 9.60 20.46 -8.64
CA GLU A 64 10.77 21.14 -8.11
C GLU A 64 11.12 22.32 -9.02
N ARG A 65 11.35 23.50 -8.44
CA ARG A 65 11.81 24.68 -9.19
C ARG A 65 13.15 25.11 -8.61
N ALA A 66 14.23 24.71 -9.28
CA ALA A 66 15.58 25.05 -8.87
C ALA A 66 16.00 26.46 -9.36
N ALA A 67 15.47 26.89 -10.50
CA ALA A 67 15.74 28.19 -11.09
C ALA A 67 14.42 28.85 -11.55
N PRO A 68 14.34 30.19 -11.61
CA PRO A 68 13.11 30.89 -12.00
C PRO A 68 12.55 30.50 -13.38
N LYS A 69 13.42 30.05 -14.29
CA LYS A 69 13.10 29.70 -15.69
C LYS A 69 13.03 28.20 -15.97
N GLN A 70 13.28 27.35 -14.97
CA GLN A 70 13.32 25.89 -15.15
C GLN A 70 12.41 25.19 -14.13
N VAL A 71 11.59 24.28 -14.63
CA VAL A 71 10.67 23.48 -13.81
C VAL A 71 11.00 22.00 -14.02
N LEU A 72 11.30 21.30 -12.92
CA LEU A 72 11.47 19.86 -12.91
C LEU A 72 10.18 19.22 -12.42
N VAL A 73 9.56 18.41 -13.26
CA VAL A 73 8.34 17.67 -12.96
C VAL A 73 8.68 16.18 -12.86
N LYS A 74 8.57 15.64 -11.66
CA LYS A 74 8.74 14.21 -11.38
C LYS A 74 7.37 13.55 -11.33
N ILE A 75 7.12 12.62 -12.24
CA ILE A 75 5.86 11.89 -12.34
C ILE A 75 6.08 10.48 -11.79
N ASN A 76 5.41 10.16 -10.68
CA ASN A 76 5.46 8.82 -10.10
C ASN A 76 4.30 7.99 -10.64
N THR A 77 4.62 6.92 -11.35
CA THR A 77 3.65 6.07 -12.05
C THR A 77 3.94 4.59 -11.81
N ALA A 78 2.89 3.77 -11.76
CA ALA A 78 3.02 2.32 -11.78
C ALA A 78 3.30 1.74 -13.18
N LYS A 79 3.06 2.52 -14.24
CA LYS A 79 3.18 2.07 -15.64
C LYS A 79 3.95 3.11 -16.46
N PRO A 80 5.28 3.19 -16.31
CA PRO A 80 6.09 4.19 -17.01
C PRO A 80 6.01 4.07 -18.54
N GLY A 81 5.87 2.86 -19.08
CA GLY A 81 5.78 2.64 -20.52
C GLY A 81 4.62 3.38 -21.21
N ILE A 82 3.49 3.56 -20.51
CA ILE A 82 2.34 4.32 -21.07
C ILE A 82 2.62 5.82 -21.06
N VAL A 83 3.35 6.32 -20.06
CA VAL A 83 3.72 7.74 -19.95
C VAL A 83 4.75 8.09 -21.02
N ILE A 84 5.70 7.18 -21.30
CA ILE A 84 6.72 7.34 -22.34
C ILE A 84 6.09 7.28 -23.74
N GLY A 85 5.22 6.30 -23.99
CA GLY A 85 4.68 6.00 -25.32
C GLY A 85 5.65 5.20 -26.18
N ARG A 86 5.27 4.90 -27.44
CA ARG A 86 6.01 3.98 -28.33
C ARG A 86 7.45 4.43 -28.63
N SER A 87 7.67 5.74 -28.80
CA SER A 87 8.98 6.31 -29.12
C SER A 87 9.27 7.59 -28.33
N GLY A 88 8.74 7.71 -27.10
CA GLY A 88 8.85 8.94 -26.31
C GLY A 88 7.92 10.08 -26.77
N GLU A 89 7.12 9.85 -27.81
CA GLU A 89 6.20 10.84 -28.40
C GLU A 89 5.28 11.49 -27.35
N LYS A 90 4.77 10.70 -26.40
CA LYS A 90 3.83 11.20 -25.39
C LYS A 90 4.51 12.15 -24.40
N VAL A 91 5.77 11.89 -24.05
CA VAL A 91 6.56 12.76 -23.16
C VAL A 91 6.92 14.05 -23.87
N GLU A 92 7.31 13.96 -25.14
CA GLU A 92 7.64 15.13 -25.95
C GLU A 92 6.41 16.01 -26.17
N HIS A 93 5.24 15.40 -26.42
CA HIS A 93 3.97 16.10 -26.48
C HIS A 93 3.62 16.79 -25.16
N LEU A 94 3.71 16.07 -24.04
CA LEU A 94 3.44 16.62 -22.70
C LEU A 94 4.40 17.78 -22.38
N LYS A 95 5.67 17.66 -22.74
CA LYS A 95 6.66 18.72 -22.58
C LYS A 95 6.26 19.97 -23.35
N ARG A 96 5.89 19.86 -24.63
CA ARG A 96 5.43 21.01 -25.43
C ARG A 96 4.19 21.67 -24.84
N LEU A 97 3.22 20.90 -24.36
CA LEU A 97 2.02 21.43 -23.72
C LEU A 97 2.35 22.19 -22.42
N LEU A 98 3.25 21.65 -21.61
CA LEU A 98 3.67 22.29 -20.36
C LEU A 98 4.50 23.55 -20.63
N GLU A 99 5.40 23.53 -21.62
CA GLU A 99 6.18 24.71 -22.03
C GLU A 99 5.27 25.80 -22.61
N ALA A 100 4.26 25.46 -23.41
CA ALA A 100 3.28 26.42 -23.93
C ALA A 100 2.50 27.12 -22.81
N LYS A 101 2.18 26.40 -21.73
CA LYS A 101 1.42 26.98 -20.60
C LYS A 101 2.29 27.76 -19.62
N THR A 102 3.51 27.29 -19.35
CA THR A 102 4.40 27.88 -18.34
C THR A 102 5.34 28.94 -18.91
N GLN A 103 5.54 28.97 -20.23
CA GLN A 103 6.55 29.78 -20.93
C GLN A 103 7.97 29.62 -20.33
N LYS A 104 8.22 28.49 -19.67
CA LYS A 104 9.48 28.13 -19.01
C LYS A 104 9.96 26.80 -19.57
N ARG A 105 11.25 26.49 -19.38
CA ARG A 105 11.79 25.20 -19.80
C ARG A 105 11.36 24.13 -18.80
N VAL A 106 10.71 23.08 -19.30
CA VAL A 106 10.21 21.99 -18.46
C VAL A 106 11.05 20.73 -18.68
N ARG A 107 11.59 20.19 -17.59
CA ARG A 107 12.24 18.87 -17.57
C ARG A 107 11.29 17.88 -16.91
N ILE A 108 10.98 16.80 -17.61
CA ILE A 108 10.10 15.75 -17.10
C ILE A 108 10.98 14.55 -16.71
N GLU A 109 10.78 14.04 -15.51
CA GLU A 109 11.42 12.84 -14.99
C GLU A 109 10.33 11.84 -14.60
N ILE A 110 10.44 10.61 -15.08
CA ILE A 110 9.45 9.56 -14.83
C ILE A 110 10.05 8.59 -13.82
N ILE A 111 9.37 8.45 -12.68
CA ILE A 111 9.80 7.59 -11.59
C ILE A 111 8.83 6.41 -11.50
N GLU A 112 9.36 5.21 -11.65
CA GLU A 112 8.59 3.98 -11.54
C GLU A 112 8.29 3.64 -10.07
N ILE A 113 7.03 3.29 -9.81
CA ILE A 113 6.60 2.72 -8.53
C ILE A 113 6.72 1.21 -8.62
N ARG A 114 7.74 0.66 -7.94
CA ARG A 114 8.04 -0.79 -7.96
C ARG A 114 6.91 -1.67 -7.42
N GLN A 115 6.18 -1.19 -6.42
CA GLN A 115 5.11 -1.94 -5.74
C GLN A 115 3.86 -1.05 -5.66
N PRO A 116 2.97 -1.08 -6.68
CA PRO A 116 1.76 -0.25 -6.70
C PRO A 116 0.77 -0.61 -5.59
N GLU A 117 0.82 -1.82 -5.03
CA GLU A 117 -0.04 -2.28 -3.95
C GLU A 117 0.28 -1.61 -2.59
N LEU A 118 1.44 -0.97 -2.44
CA LEU A 118 1.81 -0.22 -1.25
C LEU A 118 1.50 1.28 -1.34
N ASP A 119 1.00 1.72 -2.50
CA ASP A 119 0.60 3.09 -2.75
C ASP A 119 -0.91 3.25 -2.51
N ALA A 120 -1.28 4.12 -1.57
CA ALA A 120 -2.67 4.23 -1.14
C ALA A 120 -3.58 4.80 -2.23
N TYR A 121 -3.07 5.71 -3.09
CA TYR A 121 -3.87 6.30 -4.16
C TYR A 121 -4.14 5.29 -5.27
N LEU A 122 -3.12 4.54 -5.70
CA LEU A 122 -3.28 3.52 -6.73
C LEU A 122 -4.21 2.39 -6.31
N VAL A 123 -4.13 1.97 -5.04
CA VAL A 123 -5.06 0.99 -4.47
C VAL A 123 -6.48 1.55 -4.44
N ALA A 124 -6.68 2.81 -4.01
CA ALA A 124 -7.99 3.46 -4.01
C ALA A 124 -8.58 3.55 -5.43
N ARG A 125 -7.78 3.95 -6.43
CA ARG A 125 -8.19 4.02 -7.83
C ARG A 125 -8.55 2.65 -8.39
N THR A 126 -7.77 1.62 -8.09
CA THR A 126 -8.07 0.24 -8.52
C THR A 126 -9.41 -0.25 -7.97
N ILE A 127 -9.72 0.08 -6.71
CA ILE A 127 -11.04 -0.24 -6.13
C ILE A 127 -12.14 0.57 -6.83
N ALA A 128 -11.91 1.86 -7.08
CA ALA A 128 -12.87 2.71 -7.78
C ALA A 128 -13.20 2.15 -9.18
N ASP A 129 -12.19 1.80 -9.98
CA ASP A 129 -12.35 1.21 -11.31
C ASP A 129 -13.14 -0.11 -11.26
N GLN A 130 -12.96 -0.92 -10.21
CA GLN A 130 -13.73 -2.16 -10.03
C GLN A 130 -15.20 -1.89 -9.68
N LEU A 131 -15.47 -0.86 -8.89
CA LEU A 131 -16.83 -0.44 -8.55
C LEU A 131 -17.56 0.11 -9.78
N GLU A 132 -16.88 0.86 -10.64
CA GLU A 132 -17.42 1.34 -11.92
C GLU A 132 -17.74 0.17 -12.87
N LYS A 133 -16.91 -0.87 -12.87
CA LYS A 133 -17.15 -2.14 -13.58
C LYS A 133 -18.20 -3.04 -12.91
N ARG A 134 -18.96 -2.53 -11.93
CA ARG A 134 -20.03 -3.25 -11.21
C ARG A 134 -19.58 -4.51 -10.47
N VAL A 135 -18.31 -4.59 -10.08
CA VAL A 135 -17.83 -5.66 -9.20
C VAL A 135 -18.42 -5.45 -7.80
N ALA A 136 -18.78 -6.54 -7.12
CA ALA A 136 -19.27 -6.48 -5.75
C ALA A 136 -18.26 -5.75 -4.82
N PHE A 137 -18.70 -4.68 -4.15
CA PHE A 137 -17.83 -3.81 -3.37
C PHE A 137 -17.04 -4.55 -2.27
N ARG A 138 -17.67 -5.52 -1.58
CA ARG A 138 -16.97 -6.34 -0.57
C ARG A 138 -15.83 -7.15 -1.17
N ARG A 139 -16.04 -7.71 -2.37
CA ARG A 139 -15.01 -8.46 -3.09
C ARG A 139 -13.86 -7.55 -3.49
N ALA A 140 -14.16 -6.39 -4.07
CA ALA A 140 -13.15 -5.41 -4.47
C ALA A 140 -12.29 -4.95 -3.28
N MET A 141 -12.92 -4.59 -2.16
CA MET A 141 -12.22 -4.19 -0.93
C MET A 141 -11.36 -5.32 -0.37
N LYS A 142 -11.92 -6.51 -0.18
CA LYS A 142 -11.19 -7.65 0.39
C LYS A 142 -10.01 -8.08 -0.49
N GLN A 143 -10.19 -8.07 -1.80
CA GLN A 143 -9.11 -8.37 -2.74
C GLN A 143 -7.98 -7.34 -2.66
N ALA A 144 -8.31 -6.04 -2.60
CA ALA A 144 -7.31 -4.98 -2.48
C ALA A 144 -6.54 -5.05 -1.15
N VAL A 145 -7.24 -5.31 -0.05
CA VAL A 145 -6.64 -5.52 1.28
C VAL A 145 -5.65 -6.68 1.26
N GLN A 146 -6.08 -7.85 0.76
CA GLN A 146 -5.21 -9.04 0.68
C GLN A 146 -3.98 -8.83 -0.20
N LYS A 147 -4.12 -8.12 -1.34
CA LYS A 147 -2.99 -7.78 -2.22
C LYS A 147 -1.98 -6.87 -1.50
N SER A 148 -2.47 -5.86 -0.79
CA SER A 148 -1.62 -4.90 -0.07
C SER A 148 -0.88 -5.55 1.10
N MET A 149 -1.56 -6.43 1.85
CA MET A 149 -0.95 -7.21 2.92
C MET A 149 0.11 -8.18 2.38
N ARG A 150 -0.16 -8.85 1.25
CA ARG A 150 0.81 -9.73 0.59
C ARG A 150 2.05 -8.97 0.09
N ALA A 151 1.89 -7.72 -0.34
CA ALA A 151 3.00 -6.86 -0.75
C ALA A 151 3.87 -6.38 0.43
N GLY A 152 3.50 -6.69 1.67
CA GLY A 152 4.28 -6.38 2.87
C GLY A 152 3.79 -5.17 3.66
N ALA A 153 2.57 -4.68 3.43
CA ALA A 153 1.97 -3.67 4.29
C ALA A 153 1.78 -4.22 5.72
N LYS A 154 2.10 -3.43 6.74
CA LYS A 154 1.89 -3.81 8.15
C LYS A 154 0.43 -3.63 8.60
N GLY A 155 -0.30 -2.79 7.87
CA GLY A 155 -1.74 -2.67 8.00
C GLY A 155 -2.33 -1.84 6.89
N ILE A 156 -3.59 -2.11 6.59
CA ILE A 156 -4.39 -1.40 5.61
C ILE A 156 -5.78 -1.18 6.16
N LYS A 157 -6.33 0.00 5.89
CA LYS A 157 -7.71 0.34 6.19
C LYS A 157 -8.34 0.89 4.93
N VAL A 158 -9.46 0.35 4.52
CA VAL A 158 -10.25 0.79 3.38
C VAL A 158 -11.63 1.17 3.87
N ILE A 159 -12.10 2.35 3.50
CA ILE A 159 -13.46 2.81 3.76
C ILE A 159 -14.09 3.18 2.41
N ALA A 160 -15.18 2.51 2.06
CA ALA A 160 -16.01 2.88 0.93
C ALA A 160 -17.32 3.48 1.43
N GLY A 161 -17.67 4.68 0.98
CA GLY A 161 -18.89 5.39 1.37
C GLY A 161 -19.71 5.82 0.16
N GLY A 162 -21.01 5.56 0.19
CA GLY A 162 -21.93 5.95 -0.88
C GLY A 162 -23.08 4.95 -1.03
N ARG A 163 -23.74 4.95 -2.19
CA ARG A 163 -24.81 4.02 -2.55
C ARG A 163 -24.26 2.65 -2.96
N LEU A 164 -23.66 1.95 -2.01
CA LEU A 164 -22.91 0.71 -2.27
C LEU A 164 -23.85 -0.41 -2.76
N GLY A 165 -23.60 -0.89 -3.97
CA GLY A 165 -24.40 -1.93 -4.62
C GLY A 165 -25.74 -1.45 -5.19
N GLY A 166 -25.91 -0.13 -5.37
CA GLY A 166 -27.15 0.43 -5.92
C GLY A 166 -28.27 0.60 -4.89
N ALA A 167 -27.96 0.48 -3.59
CA ALA A 167 -28.92 0.76 -2.53
C ALA A 167 -29.43 2.21 -2.61
N GLU A 168 -30.68 2.43 -2.21
CA GLU A 168 -31.30 3.76 -2.18
C GLU A 168 -30.59 4.68 -1.16
N ILE A 169 -30.30 4.14 0.03
CA ILE A 169 -29.64 4.86 1.12
C ILE A 169 -28.12 4.65 1.06
N ALA A 170 -27.36 5.74 1.21
CA ALA A 170 -25.91 5.68 1.29
C ALA A 170 -25.45 5.02 2.60
N ARG A 171 -24.49 4.11 2.50
CA ARG A 171 -23.85 3.42 3.63
C ARG A 171 -22.34 3.54 3.56
N THR A 172 -21.68 3.35 4.70
CA THR A 172 -20.23 3.31 4.80
C THR A 172 -19.78 1.95 5.28
N GLU A 173 -18.97 1.29 4.48
CA GLU A 173 -18.40 -0.02 4.79
C GLU A 173 -16.90 0.14 5.01
N LYS A 174 -16.38 -0.54 6.03
CA LYS A 174 -14.96 -0.47 6.42
C LYS A 174 -14.38 -1.88 6.42
N GLU A 175 -13.24 -2.04 5.79
CA GLU A 175 -12.41 -3.25 5.86
C GLU A 175 -11.05 -2.85 6.42
N VAL A 176 -10.60 -3.55 7.45
CA VAL A 176 -9.33 -3.25 8.14
C VAL A 176 -8.61 -4.55 8.38
N GLU A 177 -7.33 -4.58 8.01
CA GLU A 177 -6.45 -5.71 8.27
C GLU A 177 -5.11 -5.18 8.80
N GLY A 178 -4.54 -5.85 9.79
CA GLY A 178 -3.32 -5.40 10.47
C GLY A 178 -3.53 -4.16 11.37
N SER A 179 -2.45 -3.41 11.60
CA SER A 179 -2.45 -2.25 12.51
C SER A 179 -2.27 -0.95 11.74
N VAL A 180 -3.10 0.06 12.02
CA VAL A 180 -3.02 1.40 11.40
C VAL A 180 -3.06 2.48 12.49
N PRO A 181 -1.90 2.85 13.08
CA PRO A 181 -1.84 3.77 14.21
C PRO A 181 -1.95 5.25 13.77
N LEU A 182 -3.18 5.74 13.60
CA LEU A 182 -3.44 7.09 13.06
C LEU A 182 -2.93 8.24 13.95
N HIS A 183 -2.90 8.06 15.27
CA HIS A 183 -2.42 9.08 16.22
C HIS A 183 -0.89 9.15 16.34
N THR A 184 -0.18 8.12 15.88
CA THR A 184 1.27 8.05 16.00
C THR A 184 1.94 8.83 14.87
N LEU A 185 2.66 9.90 15.21
CA LEU A 185 3.35 10.76 14.22
C LEU A 185 4.47 10.05 13.47
N ARG A 186 5.24 9.18 14.15
CA ARG A 186 6.35 8.41 13.57
C ARG A 186 5.92 7.33 12.56
N ALA A 187 4.63 7.01 12.52
CA ALA A 187 4.11 5.97 11.63
C ALA A 187 4.06 6.49 10.19
N ASP A 188 4.71 5.80 9.26
CA ASP A 188 4.60 6.06 7.83
C ASP A 188 3.24 5.52 7.33
N ILE A 189 2.27 6.43 7.33
CA ILE A 189 0.93 6.17 6.82
C ILE A 189 0.77 6.94 5.52
N ASP A 190 0.41 6.20 4.49
CA ASP A 190 -0.01 6.75 3.22
C ASP A 190 -1.53 6.82 3.14
N TYR A 191 -2.05 7.82 2.43
CA TYR A 191 -3.49 8.06 2.31
C TYR A 191 -3.86 8.37 0.87
N GLY A 192 -4.89 7.68 0.37
CA GLY A 192 -5.45 7.88 -0.95
C GLY A 192 -6.95 8.08 -0.88
N LEU A 193 -7.46 9.01 -1.67
CA LEU A 193 -8.88 9.20 -1.94
C LEU A 193 -9.09 9.02 -3.44
N ALA A 194 -10.03 8.16 -3.81
CA ALA A 194 -10.52 8.04 -5.17
C ALA A 194 -12.05 8.07 -5.17
N GLU A 195 -12.61 8.64 -6.21
CA GLU A 195 -14.05 8.70 -6.45
C GLU A 195 -14.38 7.76 -7.61
N ALA A 196 -15.41 6.94 -7.43
CA ALA A 196 -15.97 6.06 -8.45
C ALA A 196 -17.29 6.64 -8.94
N HIS A 197 -17.38 6.91 -10.24
CA HIS A 197 -18.59 7.44 -10.87
C HIS A 197 -19.46 6.29 -11.36
N THR A 198 -20.45 5.92 -10.57
CA THR A 198 -21.40 4.86 -10.91
C THR A 198 -22.72 5.44 -11.41
N THR A 199 -23.54 4.61 -12.07
CA THR A 199 -24.87 5.02 -12.56
C THR A 199 -25.78 5.56 -11.44
N PHE A 200 -25.59 5.10 -10.20
CA PHE A 200 -26.44 5.49 -9.06
C PHE A 200 -25.88 6.70 -8.28
N GLY A 201 -24.74 7.25 -8.70
CA GLY A 201 -24.06 8.36 -8.04
C GLY A 201 -22.59 8.08 -7.78
N VAL A 202 -21.99 8.90 -6.91
CA VAL A 202 -20.56 8.84 -6.60
C VAL A 202 -20.31 7.99 -5.36
N ILE A 203 -19.34 7.08 -5.44
CA ILE A 203 -18.85 6.30 -4.29
C ILE A 203 -17.44 6.79 -3.96
N GLY A 204 -17.23 7.26 -2.73
CA GLY A 204 -15.92 7.69 -2.25
C GLY A 204 -15.17 6.51 -1.62
N VAL A 205 -13.95 6.24 -2.09
CA VAL A 205 -13.05 5.22 -1.56
C VAL A 205 -11.86 5.89 -0.89
N LYS A 206 -11.70 5.66 0.42
CA LYS A 206 -10.59 6.18 1.23
C LYS A 206 -9.73 5.00 1.68
N VAL A 207 -8.43 5.08 1.43
CA VAL A 207 -7.47 4.03 1.76
C VAL A 207 -6.36 4.61 2.64
N TRP A 208 -6.00 3.89 3.69
CA TRP A 208 -4.83 4.14 4.52
C TRP A 208 -3.93 2.91 4.48
N ILE A 209 -2.65 3.09 4.17
CA ILE A 209 -1.66 2.01 4.18
C ILE A 209 -0.56 2.37 5.17
N TYR A 210 -0.29 1.48 6.11
CA TYR A 210 0.80 1.59 7.07
C TYR A 210 1.98 0.72 6.64
N ARG A 211 3.12 1.36 6.36
CA ARG A 211 4.35 0.68 5.92
C ARG A 211 5.33 0.40 7.06
N GLY A 212 5.15 1.06 8.21
CA GLY A 212 6.03 0.92 9.36
C GLY A 212 6.37 2.25 10.01
N ASP A 213 7.07 2.18 11.14
CA ASP A 213 7.56 3.36 11.82
C ASP A 213 8.89 3.81 11.20
N ILE A 214 8.99 5.10 10.87
CA ILE A 214 10.24 5.72 10.43
C ILE A 214 10.94 6.24 11.68
N LEU A 215 11.97 5.53 12.11
CA LEU A 215 12.93 6.05 13.09
C LEU A 215 13.71 7.22 12.46
N SER A 216 13.83 8.33 13.18
CA SER A 216 14.58 9.50 12.72
C SER A 216 16.04 9.13 12.41
N SER A 217 16.60 9.72 11.36
CA SER A 217 17.95 9.44 10.84
C SER A 217 19.02 9.51 11.94
N LYS A 218 18.94 10.53 12.83
CA LYS A 218 19.83 10.66 14.00
C LYS A 218 19.80 9.45 14.94
N ARG A 219 18.64 8.81 15.12
CA ARG A 219 18.51 7.60 15.95
C ARG A 219 18.89 6.34 15.17
N ARG A 220 18.65 6.32 13.86
CA ARG A 220 19.03 5.21 12.98
C ARG A 220 20.56 5.11 12.89
N GLU A 221 21.27 6.22 12.74
CA GLU A 221 22.73 6.29 12.84
C GLU A 221 23.22 5.86 14.24
N ALA A 222 22.61 6.33 15.33
CA ALA A 222 22.99 5.91 16.68
C ALA A 222 22.77 4.41 16.96
N LEU A 223 21.68 3.82 16.43
CA LEU A 223 21.40 2.38 16.55
C LEU A 223 22.31 1.53 15.67
N THR A 224 22.68 2.02 14.48
CA THR A 224 23.60 1.32 13.57
C THR A 224 25.04 1.41 14.09
N ALA A 225 25.42 2.55 14.69
CA ALA A 225 26.70 2.73 15.39
C ALA A 225 26.80 1.90 16.67
N GLY A 226 25.69 1.68 17.40
CA GLY A 226 25.66 0.81 18.58
C GLY A 226 25.62 -0.70 18.28
N ALA A 227 25.35 -1.09 17.04
CA ALA A 227 25.30 -2.50 16.60
C ALA A 227 26.58 -2.96 15.86
N GLY A 228 27.58 -2.08 15.73
CA GLY A 228 28.87 -2.40 15.14
C GLY A 228 29.87 -2.94 16.15
N VAL A 229 30.31 -4.19 15.94
CA VAL A 229 31.48 -4.85 16.53
C VAL A 229 31.31 -5.45 17.95
N ALA A 230 30.49 -6.50 18.05
CA ALA A 230 30.84 -7.61 18.94
C ALA A 230 31.59 -8.66 18.11
N GLN A 231 32.91 -8.52 17.99
CA GLN A 231 33.75 -9.63 17.55
C GLN A 231 33.65 -10.74 18.61
N PRO A 232 33.43 -12.02 18.24
CA PRO A 232 33.52 -13.10 19.19
C PRO A 232 34.99 -13.23 19.63
N SER A 233 35.28 -12.79 20.85
CA SER A 233 36.61 -12.91 21.44
C SER A 233 36.86 -14.39 21.75
N ALA A 234 37.93 -14.94 21.19
CA ALA A 234 38.40 -16.30 21.48
C ALA A 234 38.64 -16.51 22.99
N PRO A 235 38.56 -17.76 23.49
CA PRO A 235 38.74 -18.04 24.92
C PRO A 235 40.20 -17.78 25.30
N ARG A 236 40.44 -16.92 26.30
CA ARG A 236 41.77 -16.69 26.88
C ARG A 236 42.21 -17.92 27.67
N GLU A 237 43.36 -18.47 27.30
CA GLU A 237 44.05 -19.53 28.03
C GLU A 237 44.47 -19.07 29.43
N THR A 238 44.30 -19.99 30.37
CA THR A 238 44.49 -19.84 31.81
C THR A 238 45.98 -19.72 32.15
N GLY A 239 46.31 -18.65 32.89
CA GLY A 239 47.68 -18.31 33.28
C GLY A 239 48.38 -19.33 34.17
N GLU A 240 49.70 -19.36 33.95
CA GLU A 240 50.70 -20.16 34.63
C GLU A 240 50.73 -20.00 36.15
N ARG A 241 51.04 -21.14 36.78
CA ARG A 241 51.24 -21.35 38.20
C ARG A 241 52.51 -20.65 38.71
N ARG A 242 52.41 -20.00 39.86
CA ARG A 242 53.56 -19.69 40.75
C ARG A 242 53.20 -20.07 42.20
N PRO A 243 54.17 -20.33 43.08
CA PRO A 243 54.22 -21.61 43.77
C PRO A 243 53.93 -21.51 45.27
N GLU A 244 53.66 -22.70 45.78
CA GLU A 244 53.39 -23.13 47.14
C GLU A 244 54.32 -22.55 48.22
N ARG A 245 53.71 -22.01 49.28
CA ARG A 245 54.34 -21.88 50.60
C ARG A 245 53.46 -22.55 51.66
N ARG A 246 54.08 -23.54 52.31
CA ARG A 246 53.62 -24.33 53.46
C ARG A 246 53.64 -23.54 54.78
N ARG A 247 52.92 -24.12 55.75
CA ARG A 247 52.84 -23.90 57.22
C ARG A 247 51.72 -22.95 57.65
N GLY A 248 50.87 -23.27 58.64
CA GLY A 248 50.94 -24.32 59.64
C GLY A 248 49.61 -24.52 60.40
N GLU A 249 49.72 -25.35 61.43
CA GLU A 249 48.69 -26.03 62.22
C GLU A 249 47.65 -25.17 62.95
N GLY A 250 46.50 -25.80 63.26
CA GLY A 250 45.85 -25.61 64.57
C GLY A 250 44.32 -25.42 64.56
N GLY A 251 43.59 -26.42 65.08
CA GLY A 251 42.57 -26.17 66.11
C GLY A 251 41.07 -26.15 65.76
N THR A 252 40.41 -27.30 65.97
CA THR A 252 39.18 -27.55 66.78
C THR A 252 37.92 -26.65 66.75
N ARG A 253 36.78 -27.33 66.49
CA ARG A 253 35.49 -27.38 67.24
C ARG A 253 34.84 -26.10 67.83
N GLY A 254 33.53 -25.93 67.54
CA GLY A 254 32.53 -25.25 68.40
C GLY A 254 31.35 -24.67 67.58
N GLN A 255 30.19 -25.33 67.52
CA GLN A 255 28.96 -25.06 68.29
C GLN A 255 28.30 -23.66 68.10
N ARG A 256 27.13 -23.66 67.41
CA ARG A 256 25.79 -23.04 67.73
C ARG A 256 25.70 -21.56 68.21
N PRO A 257 24.50 -20.94 68.34
CA PRO A 257 23.21 -21.05 67.63
C PRO A 257 22.51 -19.67 67.38
N GLN A 258 21.27 -19.74 66.84
CA GLN A 258 20.09 -18.87 67.05
C GLN A 258 20.23 -17.35 67.27
N GLY A 259 19.54 -16.61 66.39
CA GLY A 259 19.12 -15.23 66.61
C GLY A 259 17.67 -15.02 66.17
N ASP A 260 16.79 -15.03 67.15
CA ASP A 260 15.36 -14.69 67.13
C ASP A 260 15.13 -13.20 66.82
N ARG A 261 14.09 -12.87 66.04
CA ARG A 261 13.52 -11.51 65.97
C ARG A 261 12.01 -11.57 65.79
N THR A 262 11.35 -11.47 66.94
CA THR A 262 9.96 -11.08 67.16
C THR A 262 9.64 -9.62 66.77
N ARG A 263 8.34 -9.37 66.59
CA ARG A 263 7.56 -8.09 66.54
C ARG A 263 7.57 -7.36 65.18
N GLY A 264 6.43 -6.96 64.62
CA GLY A 264 5.03 -6.92 65.06
C GLY A 264 4.23 -6.06 64.08
N GLY A 265 2.90 -6.20 64.05
CA GLY A 265 2.04 -5.30 63.27
C GLY A 265 0.71 -5.91 62.85
N GLU A 266 -0.28 -5.77 63.71
CA GLU A 266 -1.67 -6.22 63.58
C GLU A 266 -2.44 -5.54 62.43
N ARG A 267 -3.40 -6.26 61.84
CA ARG A 267 -4.57 -5.68 61.15
C ARG A 267 -5.84 -6.46 61.52
N PRO A 268 -7.00 -5.79 61.66
CA PRO A 268 -8.14 -6.33 62.39
C PRO A 268 -9.18 -7.03 61.51
N GLN A 269 -10.01 -7.79 62.21
CA GLN A 269 -11.04 -8.72 61.76
C GLN A 269 -12.25 -8.03 61.13
N GLY A 270 -12.82 -8.67 60.11
CA GLY A 270 -14.18 -8.46 59.61
C GLY A 270 -14.88 -9.80 59.39
N ARG A 271 -15.82 -10.13 60.29
CA ARG A 271 -16.63 -11.35 60.36
C ARG A 271 -17.40 -11.67 59.06
N ARG A 272 -17.56 -12.98 58.75
CA ARG A 272 -18.87 -13.63 58.51
C ARG A 272 -18.74 -15.16 58.50
N ALA A 273 -19.74 -15.81 59.10
CA ALA A 273 -19.85 -17.25 59.38
C ALA A 273 -20.24 -18.07 58.11
N PRO A 274 -20.06 -19.41 58.15
CA PRO A 274 -20.28 -20.29 56.99
C PRO A 274 -21.70 -20.86 56.94
N GLY A 275 -22.40 -20.66 55.82
CA GLY A 275 -23.69 -21.25 55.52
C GLY A 275 -23.60 -22.24 54.35
N GLU A 276 -23.79 -23.51 54.69
CA GLU A 276 -24.41 -24.63 53.94
C GLU A 276 -24.34 -24.64 52.39
N ARG A 277 -23.62 -25.65 51.87
CA ARG A 277 -23.65 -26.06 50.47
C ARG A 277 -24.83 -27.02 50.24
N GLY A 278 -25.81 -26.61 49.44
CA GLY A 278 -26.75 -27.52 48.78
C GLY A 278 -26.15 -28.12 47.48
N PRO A 279 -26.57 -29.34 47.07
CA PRO A 279 -25.99 -30.03 45.92
C PRO A 279 -26.48 -29.45 44.57
N ARG A 280 -25.56 -29.35 43.62
CA ARG A 280 -25.82 -28.94 42.23
C ARG A 280 -26.56 -30.05 41.49
N GLN A 281 -27.77 -29.77 41.00
CA GLN A 281 -28.44 -30.60 40.00
C GLN A 281 -27.74 -30.45 38.64
N GLN A 282 -27.40 -31.58 38.03
CA GLN A 282 -26.90 -31.67 36.66
C GLN A 282 -28.07 -31.42 35.70
N GLY A 283 -28.07 -30.26 35.04
CA GLY A 283 -28.98 -29.99 33.93
C GLY A 283 -28.40 -30.55 32.64
N GLU A 284 -28.92 -31.69 32.19
CA GLU A 284 -28.74 -32.20 30.83
C GLU A 284 -29.26 -31.16 29.82
N ARG A 285 -28.38 -30.66 28.95
CA ARG A 285 -28.78 -29.85 27.79
C ARG A 285 -29.06 -30.78 26.62
N SER A 286 -30.34 -31.07 26.41
CA SER A 286 -30.87 -31.74 25.22
C SER A 286 -30.50 -30.98 23.95
N ARG A 287 -29.81 -31.66 23.02
CA ARG A 287 -29.56 -31.17 21.66
C ARG A 287 -30.86 -31.33 20.84
N PRO A 288 -31.24 -30.36 19.98
CA PRO A 288 -32.39 -30.54 19.11
C PRO A 288 -32.10 -31.61 18.04
N PRO A 289 -33.10 -32.43 17.64
CA PRO A 289 -32.90 -33.49 16.66
C PRO A 289 -32.64 -32.92 15.26
N ARG A 290 -31.69 -33.54 14.55
CA ARG A 290 -31.43 -33.29 13.12
C ARG A 290 -32.59 -33.84 12.29
N ALA A 291 -33.17 -33.00 11.44
CA ALA A 291 -34.13 -33.43 10.43
C ALA A 291 -33.51 -34.47 9.46
N PRO A 292 -34.28 -35.47 8.99
CA PRO A 292 -33.79 -36.44 8.01
C PRO A 292 -33.54 -35.77 6.66
N ARG A 293 -32.39 -36.09 6.05
CA ARG A 293 -32.03 -35.66 4.69
C ARG A 293 -32.93 -36.40 3.70
N GLY A 294 -33.78 -35.67 2.98
CA GLY A 294 -34.51 -36.21 1.84
C GLY A 294 -33.57 -36.69 0.72
N PRO A 295 -34.03 -37.62 -0.14
CA PRO A 295 -33.23 -38.12 -1.25
C PRO A 295 -32.94 -37.01 -2.26
N ARG A 296 -31.70 -36.98 -2.77
CA ARG A 296 -31.25 -36.04 -3.79
C ARG A 296 -32.07 -36.27 -5.07
N PRO A 297 -32.61 -35.22 -5.73
CA PRO A 297 -33.18 -35.38 -7.05
C PRO A 297 -32.06 -35.80 -8.02
N GLN A 298 -32.24 -36.94 -8.67
CA GLN A 298 -31.43 -37.36 -9.80
C GLN A 298 -31.72 -36.38 -10.94
N GLY A 299 -30.84 -35.41 -11.15
CA GLY A 299 -30.87 -34.57 -12.33
C GLY A 299 -30.56 -35.44 -13.54
N GLU A 300 -31.56 -35.61 -14.40
CA GLU A 300 -31.41 -36.16 -15.74
C GLU A 300 -30.26 -35.42 -16.45
N ARG A 301 -29.25 -36.18 -16.87
CA ARG A 301 -28.19 -35.68 -17.74
C ARG A 301 -28.84 -35.36 -19.09
N GLN A 302 -29.02 -34.09 -19.39
CA GLN A 302 -29.18 -33.65 -20.77
C GLN A 302 -27.92 -34.05 -21.56
N PRO A 303 -28.05 -34.71 -22.73
CA PRO A 303 -26.90 -35.01 -23.56
C PRO A 303 -26.27 -33.70 -24.05
N ARG A 304 -24.94 -33.61 -23.97
CA ARG A 304 -24.16 -32.52 -24.57
C ARG A 304 -24.54 -32.38 -26.05
N ALA A 305 -25.04 -31.22 -26.43
CA ALA A 305 -25.13 -30.83 -27.82
C ALA A 305 -23.74 -30.95 -28.47
N ALA A 306 -23.71 -31.61 -29.63
CA ALA A 306 -22.53 -31.77 -30.46
C ALA A 306 -21.98 -30.40 -30.85
N GLN A 307 -20.66 -30.26 -30.81
CA GLN A 307 -19.95 -29.14 -31.41
C GLN A 307 -20.19 -29.20 -32.93
N PRO A 308 -20.62 -28.12 -33.60
CA PRO A 308 -20.60 -28.11 -35.05
C PRO A 308 -19.15 -28.05 -35.51
N SER A 309 -18.82 -29.03 -36.34
CA SER A 309 -17.55 -29.24 -37.03
C SER A 309 -17.07 -27.98 -37.76
N GLU A 310 -15.75 -27.78 -37.69
CA GLU A 310 -14.94 -26.91 -38.54
C GLU A 310 -15.44 -26.89 -40.00
N VAL A 311 -15.97 -25.75 -40.44
CA VAL A 311 -16.12 -25.46 -41.86
C VAL A 311 -14.75 -25.01 -42.36
N GLN A 312 -14.11 -25.91 -43.08
CA GLN A 312 -12.87 -25.70 -43.82
C GLN A 312 -13.11 -24.59 -44.86
N GLN A 313 -12.51 -23.42 -44.65
CA GLN A 313 -12.49 -22.37 -45.67
C GLN A 313 -11.57 -22.82 -46.82
N PRO A 314 -11.97 -22.69 -48.10
CA PRO A 314 -11.08 -22.95 -49.21
C PRO A 314 -9.98 -21.88 -49.24
N GLN A 315 -8.74 -22.36 -49.40
CA GLN A 315 -7.53 -21.54 -49.49
C GLN A 315 -7.66 -20.51 -50.62
N ALA A 316 -7.66 -19.22 -50.28
CA ALA A 316 -7.47 -18.15 -51.23
C ALA A 316 -6.02 -18.20 -51.72
N GLN A 317 -5.85 -18.47 -53.02
CA GLN A 317 -4.57 -18.42 -53.71
C GLN A 317 -4.02 -17.00 -53.67
N THR A 318 -2.83 -16.85 -53.10
CA THR A 318 -2.01 -15.65 -53.20
C THR A 318 -1.56 -15.47 -54.66
N PRO A 319 -1.83 -14.34 -55.34
CA PRO A 319 -1.22 -14.08 -56.63
C PRO A 319 0.29 -13.78 -56.47
N PRO A 320 1.14 -14.23 -57.41
CA PRO A 320 2.59 -14.04 -57.34
C PRO A 320 3.01 -12.57 -57.53
N PRO A 321 4.19 -12.16 -57.04
CA PRO A 321 4.68 -10.80 -57.15
C PRO A 321 5.05 -10.44 -58.61
N ALA A 322 4.62 -9.27 -59.06
CA ALA A 322 4.98 -8.72 -60.37
C ALA A 322 6.46 -8.29 -60.37
N GLU A 323 7.24 -8.87 -61.26
CA GLU A 323 8.60 -8.45 -61.60
C GLU A 323 8.62 -7.09 -62.34
N PRO A 324 9.73 -6.34 -62.27
CA PRO A 324 9.82 -4.97 -62.78
C PRO A 324 9.99 -4.96 -64.31
N LYS A 325 9.19 -4.14 -65.00
CA LYS A 325 9.41 -3.84 -66.42
C LYS A 325 10.58 -2.87 -66.59
N THR A 326 11.73 -3.41 -66.95
CA THR A 326 12.79 -2.75 -67.73
C THR A 326 12.45 -2.82 -69.22
N GLN A 327 12.24 -1.67 -69.88
CA GLN A 327 12.43 -1.41 -71.33
C GLN A 327 12.57 0.12 -71.45
N SER A 328 13.78 0.67 -71.66
CA SER A 328 14.53 0.80 -72.93
C SER A 328 13.97 1.87 -73.87
N GLU A 329 14.77 2.92 -74.04
CA GLU A 329 15.16 3.62 -75.28
C GLU A 329 14.14 3.94 -76.39
N GLY A 330 14.21 5.20 -76.82
CA GLY A 330 13.59 5.80 -78.01
C GLY A 330 13.55 7.32 -77.80
N THR A 331 14.62 8.09 -78.03
CA THR A 331 15.15 8.56 -79.33
C THR A 331 14.21 9.53 -80.05
N GLN A 332 14.71 10.76 -80.19
CA GLN A 332 14.55 11.73 -81.29
C GLN A 332 13.42 12.80 -81.30
N SER A 333 13.90 14.07 -81.34
CA SER A 333 13.53 15.24 -82.17
C SER A 333 12.04 15.64 -82.26
N GLU A 334 11.65 16.91 -82.22
CA GLU A 334 12.18 18.19 -82.73
C GLU A 334 11.87 19.32 -81.74
#